data_AF-A0A6L4ZR80-F1
#
_entry.id   AF-A0A6L4ZR80-F1
#
_cell.length_a   1.000
_cell.length_b   1.000
_cell.length_c   1.000
_cell.angle_alpha   90.00
_cell.angle_beta   90.00
_cell.angle_gamma   90.00
#
_symmetry.space_group_name_H-M   'P 1'
#
loop_
_entity.id
_entity.type
_entity.pdbx_description
1 polymer ?
#
loop_
_entity_poly.entity_id
_entity_poly.type
_entity_poly.pdbx_seq_one_letter_code
_entity_poly.pdbx_strand_id
1 'polypeptide(L)'
;MQQSNMVSIVKKGHDLLVKILDYLRDPFLLIIRLYWGYQFYMAGRGKLLNLERTTGFFTDLGIPAPKLHAIFIGSLECFGGWLLILGLASRLISIPLAVTMVVAFLTAHNEALKELFNEPDKVFAE
;
A
#
# COMPACT_ATOMS: atom_id res chain seq x y z
N MET A 1 21.40 -44.46 26.61
CA MET A 1 20.54 -43.44 27.27
C MET A 1 21.04 -41.99 27.08
N GLN A 2 21.83 -41.66 26.04
CA GLN A 2 22.50 -40.34 25.94
C GLN A 2 21.98 -39.42 24.81
N GLN A 3 21.07 -39.90 23.94
CA GLN A 3 20.53 -39.10 22.84
C GLN A 3 19.46 -38.06 23.26
N SER A 4 18.80 -38.20 24.42
CA SER A 4 17.66 -37.32 24.77
C SER A 4 18.04 -35.90 25.18
N ASN A 5 19.25 -35.69 25.71
CA ASN A 5 19.67 -34.36 26.20
C ASN A 5 20.00 -33.41 25.04
N MET A 6 20.65 -33.90 23.99
CA MET A 6 21.03 -33.05 22.84
C MET A 6 19.82 -32.65 22.01
N VAL A 7 18.88 -33.59 21.77
CA VAL A 7 17.64 -33.32 21.03
C VAL A 7 16.72 -32.39 21.81
N SER A 8 16.67 -32.49 23.15
CA SER A 8 15.80 -31.62 23.97
C SER A 8 16.31 -30.18 24.07
N ILE A 9 17.62 -29.94 24.04
CA ILE A 9 18.19 -28.58 23.99
C ILE A 9 17.84 -27.90 22.66
N VAL A 10 18.00 -28.60 21.53
CA VAL A 10 17.66 -28.07 20.20
C VAL A 10 16.16 -27.81 20.08
N LYS A 11 15.30 -28.73 20.53
CA LYS A 11 13.84 -28.53 20.54
C LYS A 11 13.44 -27.34 21.41
N LYS A 12 13.99 -27.21 22.62
CA LYS A 12 13.73 -26.05 23.49
C LYS A 12 14.14 -24.72 22.84
N GLY A 13 15.29 -24.70 22.15
CA GLY A 13 15.76 -23.52 21.42
C GLY A 13 14.82 -23.15 20.27
N HIS A 14 14.41 -24.14 19.46
CA HIS A 14 13.44 -23.94 18.38
C HIS A 14 12.07 -23.49 18.91
N ASP A 15 11.56 -24.11 19.97
CA ASP A 15 10.27 -23.77 20.58
C ASP A 15 10.29 -22.37 21.21
N LEU A 16 11.42 -21.95 21.79
CA LEU A 16 11.62 -20.56 22.25
C LEU A 16 11.61 -19.58 21.09
N LEU A 17 12.31 -19.88 19.99
CA LEU A 17 12.32 -19.06 18.78
C LEU A 17 10.93 -18.90 18.19
N VAL A 18 10.18 -20.00 18.06
CA VAL A 18 8.80 -20.00 17.55
C VAL A 18 7.87 -19.21 18.47
N LYS A 19 7.98 -19.37 19.80
CA LYS A 19 7.18 -18.59 20.75
C LYS A 19 7.45 -17.09 20.67
N ILE A 20 8.72 -16.69 20.52
CA ILE A 20 9.10 -15.28 20.35
C ILE A 20 8.53 -14.75 19.04
N LEU A 21 8.66 -15.51 17.94
CA LEU A 21 8.13 -15.13 16.63
C LEU A 21 6.60 -14.97 16.64
N ASP A 22 5.89 -15.90 17.28
CA ASP A 22 4.43 -15.84 17.42
C ASP A 22 3.99 -14.65 18.27
N TYR A 23 4.73 -14.33 19.34
CA TYR A 23 4.45 -13.15 20.15
C TYR A 23 4.70 -11.84 19.39
N LEU A 24 5.70 -11.81 18.49
CA LEU A 24 5.97 -10.64 17.65
C LEU A 24 5.01 -10.50 16.47
N ARG A 25 4.32 -11.57 16.07
CA ARG A 25 3.44 -11.60 14.90
C ARG A 25 2.32 -10.55 15.00
N ASP A 26 1.59 -10.54 16.10
CA ASP A 26 0.45 -9.66 16.31
C ASP A 26 0.83 -8.16 16.37
N PRO A 27 1.82 -7.73 17.19
CA PRO A 27 2.25 -6.33 17.20
C PRO A 27 2.89 -5.90 15.89
N PHE A 28 3.61 -6.80 15.20
CA PHE A 28 4.18 -6.50 13.89
C PHE A 28 3.09 -6.22 12.84
N LEU A 29 2.04 -7.04 12.78
CA LEU A 29 0.91 -6.81 11.89
C LEU A 29 0.15 -5.52 12.23
N LEU A 30 0.07 -5.18 13.51
CA LEU A 30 -0.53 -3.93 13.98
C LEU A 30 0.29 -2.72 13.53
N ILE A 31 1.62 -2.76 13.63
CA ILE A 31 2.51 -1.70 13.16
C ILE A 31 2.38 -1.50 11.65
N ILE A 32 2.37 -2.59 10.86
CA ILE A 32 2.18 -2.52 9.40
C ILE A 32 0.85 -1.83 9.08
N ARG A 33 -0.23 -2.19 9.79
CA ARG A 33 -1.56 -1.58 9.59
C ARG A 33 -1.53 -0.07 9.86
N LEU A 34 -0.95 0.34 10.98
CA LEU A 34 -0.83 1.76 11.34
C LEU A 34 0.03 2.52 10.34
N TYR A 35 1.16 1.95 9.92
CA TYR A 35 2.05 2.55 8.94
C TYR A 35 1.35 2.78 7.60
N TRP A 36 0.70 1.75 7.04
CA TRP A 36 -0.03 1.88 5.79
C TRP A 36 -1.22 2.83 5.89
N GLY A 37 -2.01 2.72 6.98
CA GLY A 37 -3.12 3.64 7.21
C GLY A 37 -2.67 5.10 7.31
N TYR A 38 -1.56 5.36 7.98
CA TYR A 38 -0.95 6.69 8.06
C TYR A 38 -0.45 7.19 6.70
N GLN A 39 0.19 6.31 5.92
CA GLN A 39 0.65 6.65 4.57
C GLN A 39 -0.51 7.04 3.65
N PHE A 40 -1.62 6.31 3.70
CA PHE A 40 -2.84 6.67 2.96
C PHE A 40 -3.44 7.99 3.43
N TYR A 41 -3.47 8.23 4.73
CA TYR A 41 -3.95 9.50 5.28
C TYR A 41 -3.09 10.69 4.81
N MET A 42 -1.76 10.56 4.85
CA MET A 42 -0.85 11.60 4.35
C MET A 42 -1.02 11.81 2.84
N ALA A 43 -1.11 10.74 2.05
CA ALA A 43 -1.31 10.82 0.61
C ALA A 43 -2.64 11.50 0.24
N GLY A 44 -3.75 11.08 0.87
CA GLY A 44 -5.07 11.66 0.65
C GLY A 44 -5.12 13.14 1.03
N ARG A 45 -4.54 13.51 2.18
CA ARG A 45 -4.39 14.93 2.56
C ARG A 45 -3.55 15.71 1.57
N GLY A 46 -2.45 15.15 1.08
CA GLY A 46 -1.61 15.78 0.07
C GLY A 46 -2.39 16.11 -1.21
N LYS A 47 -3.22 15.17 -1.68
CA LYS A 47 -4.12 15.36 -2.83
C LYS A 47 -5.21 16.41 -2.59
N LEU A 48 -5.79 16.43 -1.39
CA LEU A 48 -6.82 17.42 -1.02
C LEU A 48 -6.26 18.83 -0.79
N LEU A 49 -5.03 18.95 -0.28
CA LEU A 49 -4.35 20.24 -0.11
C LEU A 49 -3.83 20.78 -1.45
N ASN A 50 -3.39 19.91 -2.35
CA ASN A 50 -2.88 20.27 -3.67
C ASN A 50 -3.84 19.81 -4.78
N LEU A 51 -5.11 20.21 -4.65
CA LEU A 51 -6.14 19.83 -5.62
C LEU A 51 -5.81 20.34 -7.03
N GLU A 52 -5.23 21.53 -7.18
CA GLU A 52 -4.83 22.06 -8.48
C GLU A 52 -3.78 21.19 -9.16
N ARG A 53 -2.72 20.80 -8.45
CA ARG A 53 -1.69 19.89 -8.98
C ARG A 53 -2.28 18.54 -9.38
N THR A 54 -3.12 17.97 -8.52
CA THR A 54 -3.75 16.66 -8.77
C THR A 54 -4.75 16.72 -9.94
N THR A 55 -5.49 17.82 -10.04
CA THR A 55 -6.42 18.08 -11.15
C THR A 55 -5.66 18.28 -12.46
N GLY A 56 -4.55 19.02 -12.44
CA GLY A 56 -3.67 19.19 -13.60
C GLY A 56 -3.17 17.84 -14.13
N PHE A 57 -2.63 17.01 -13.24
CA PHE A 57 -2.22 15.65 -13.58
C PHE A 57 -3.36 14.82 -14.20
N PHE A 58 -4.56 14.82 -13.59
CA PHE A 58 -5.71 14.12 -14.18
C PHE A 58 -6.23 14.72 -15.48
N THR A 59 -5.99 16.02 -15.70
CA THR A 59 -6.32 16.71 -16.96
C THR A 59 -5.38 16.27 -18.06
N ASP A 60 -4.08 16.18 -17.77
CA ASP A 60 -3.06 15.69 -18.71
C ASP A 60 -3.33 14.23 -19.11
N LEU A 61 -3.91 13.47 -18.20
CA LEU A 61 -4.36 12.10 -18.43
C LEU A 61 -5.69 11.97 -19.19
N GLY A 62 -6.38 13.07 -19.48
CA GLY A 62 -7.65 13.05 -20.20
C GLY A 62 -8.83 12.45 -19.42
N ILE A 63 -8.76 12.43 -18.08
CA ILE A 63 -9.86 11.92 -17.25
C ILE A 63 -11.04 12.92 -17.30
N PRO A 64 -12.27 12.47 -17.60
CA PRO A 64 -13.44 13.35 -17.57
C PRO A 64 -13.70 13.86 -16.15
N ALA A 65 -13.93 15.17 -15.99
CA ALA A 65 -14.14 15.83 -14.69
C ALA A 65 -13.00 15.59 -13.65
N PRO A 66 -11.75 15.98 -13.96
CA PRO A 66 -10.56 15.63 -13.18
C PRO A 66 -10.60 16.15 -11.73
N LYS A 67 -11.23 17.31 -11.51
CA LYS A 67 -11.40 17.89 -10.17
C LYS A 67 -12.29 17.05 -9.26
N LEU A 68 -13.37 16.48 -9.80
CA LEU A 68 -14.29 15.62 -9.05
C LEU A 68 -13.58 14.32 -8.65
N HIS A 69 -12.83 13.71 -9.58
CA HIS A 69 -12.04 12.53 -9.29
C HIS A 69 -10.93 12.79 -8.25
N ALA A 70 -10.23 13.93 -8.32
CA ALA A 70 -9.23 14.32 -7.33
C ALA A 70 -9.80 14.44 -5.91
N ILE A 71 -10.96 15.08 -5.76
CA ILE A 71 -11.63 15.21 -4.47
C ILE A 71 -12.14 13.84 -3.97
N PHE A 72 -12.70 13.04 -4.86
CA PHE A 72 -13.21 11.71 -4.50
C PHE A 72 -12.10 10.77 -4.05
N ILE A 73 -11.03 10.63 -4.84
CA ILE A 73 -9.89 9.77 -4.51
C ILE A 73 -9.16 10.29 -3.27
N GLY A 74 -8.92 11.60 -3.18
CA GLY A 74 -8.26 12.21 -2.02
C GLY A 74 -9.05 12.02 -0.73
N SER A 75 -10.38 12.14 -0.78
CA SER A 75 -11.23 11.86 0.38
C SER A 75 -11.27 10.37 0.73
N LEU A 76 -11.39 9.48 -0.26
CA LEU A 76 -11.33 8.03 -0.04
C LEU A 76 -10.02 7.58 0.63
N GLU A 77 -8.88 8.10 0.18
CA GLU A 77 -7.58 7.77 0.76
C GLU A 77 -7.42 8.35 2.18
N CYS A 78 -7.89 9.58 2.40
CA CYS A 78 -7.81 10.24 3.70
C CYS A 78 -8.70 9.55 4.76
N PHE A 79 -10.00 9.40 4.46
CA PHE A 79 -10.95 8.73 5.35
C PHE A 79 -10.63 7.24 5.46
N GLY A 80 -10.21 6.61 4.36
CA GLY A 80 -9.88 5.20 4.34
C GLY A 80 -8.62 4.86 5.13
N GLY A 81 -7.60 5.73 5.08
CA GLY A 81 -6.43 5.64 5.95
C GLY A 81 -6.78 5.73 7.43
N TRP A 82 -7.66 6.66 7.80
CA TRP A 82 -8.17 6.78 9.17
C TRP A 82 -8.95 5.53 9.63
N LEU A 83 -9.84 4.99 8.79
CA LEU A 83 -10.56 3.74 9.09
C LEU A 83 -9.60 2.55 9.27
N LEU A 84 -8.54 2.47 8.44
CA LEU A 84 -7.49 1.45 8.57
C LEU A 84 -6.75 1.55 9.91
N ILE A 85 -6.37 2.77 10.33
CA ILE A 85 -5.69 3.02 11.60
C ILE A 85 -6.59 2.61 12.78
N LEU A 86 -7.86 3.01 12.75
CA LEU A 86 -8.84 2.65 13.79
C LEU A 86 -9.18 1.15 13.79
N GLY A 87 -8.81 0.41 12.74
CA GLY A 87 -9.13 -1.00 12.59
C GLY A 87 -10.62 -1.27 12.31
N LEU A 88 -11.42 -0.23 12.09
CA LEU A 88 -12.85 -0.34 11.85
C LEU A 88 -13.09 -0.65 10.37
N ALA A 89 -13.80 -1.75 10.09
CA ALA A 89 -14.12 -2.18 8.73
C ALA A 89 -12.90 -2.27 7.79
N SER A 90 -11.72 -2.63 8.31
CA SER A 90 -10.46 -2.75 7.56
C SER A 90 -10.59 -3.56 6.27
N ARG A 91 -11.43 -4.60 6.29
CA ARG A 91 -11.71 -5.47 5.13
C ARG A 91 -12.55 -4.81 4.03
N LEU A 92 -13.47 -3.91 4.40
CA LEU A 92 -14.31 -3.17 3.47
C LEU A 92 -13.54 -2.00 2.85
N ILE A 93 -12.73 -1.30 3.65
CA ILE A 93 -11.95 -0.14 3.18
C ILE A 93 -10.69 -0.53 2.38
N SER A 94 -10.16 -1.73 2.59
CA SER A 94 -9.04 -2.23 1.79
C SER A 94 -9.38 -2.40 0.32
N ILE A 95 -10.65 -2.68 -0.03
CA ILE A 95 -11.09 -2.81 -1.42
C ILE A 95 -10.98 -1.46 -2.17
N PRO A 96 -11.65 -0.37 -1.73
CA PRO A 96 -11.53 0.91 -2.41
C PRO A 96 -10.10 1.47 -2.37
N LEU A 97 -9.33 1.26 -1.29
CA LEU A 97 -7.91 1.66 -1.25
C LEU A 97 -7.05 0.90 -2.27
N ALA A 98 -7.28 -0.41 -2.44
CA ALA A 98 -6.60 -1.16 -3.48
C ALA A 98 -6.96 -0.64 -4.88
N VAL A 99 -8.24 -0.32 -5.11
CA VAL A 99 -8.69 0.28 -6.37
C VAL A 99 -8.00 1.61 -6.63
N THR A 100 -7.88 2.50 -5.63
CA THR A 100 -7.19 3.79 -5.84
C THR A 100 -5.71 3.60 -6.16
N MET A 101 -5.04 2.62 -5.57
CA MET A 101 -3.64 2.29 -5.90
C MET A 101 -3.49 1.71 -7.31
N VAL A 102 -4.39 0.82 -7.74
CA VAL A 102 -4.39 0.30 -9.12
C VAL A 102 -4.63 1.42 -10.12
N VAL A 103 -5.63 2.26 -9.88
CA VAL A 103 -5.91 3.42 -10.75
C VAL A 103 -4.71 4.36 -10.77
N ALA A 104 -4.10 4.67 -9.63
CA ALA A 104 -2.92 5.52 -9.56
C ALA A 104 -1.73 4.92 -10.34
N PHE A 105 -1.51 3.60 -10.23
CA PHE A 105 -0.45 2.91 -10.96
C PHE A 105 -0.66 2.95 -12.47
N LEU A 106 -1.86 2.59 -12.94
CA LEU A 106 -2.22 2.65 -14.36
C LEU A 106 -2.09 4.07 -14.91
N THR A 107 -2.60 5.04 -14.15
CA THR A 107 -2.53 6.48 -14.49
C THR A 107 -1.06 6.92 -14.61
N ALA A 108 -0.22 6.61 -13.63
CA ALA A 108 1.19 7.02 -13.66
C ALA A 108 2.03 6.32 -14.74
N HIS A 109 1.74 5.06 -15.06
CA HIS A 109 2.53 4.25 -16.00
C HIS A 109 1.97 4.19 -17.42
N ASN A 110 0.85 4.86 -17.73
CA ASN A 110 0.34 4.90 -19.10
C ASN A 110 1.36 5.48 -20.10
N GLU A 111 2.17 6.45 -19.69
CA GLU A 111 3.27 7.01 -20.49
C GLU A 111 4.32 5.93 -20.78
N ALA A 112 4.84 5.27 -19.75
CA ALA A 112 5.85 4.21 -19.87
C ALA A 112 5.34 2.98 -20.63
N LEU A 113 4.07 2.61 -20.47
CA LEU A 113 3.43 1.53 -21.23
C LEU A 113 3.29 1.91 -22.70
N LYS A 114 2.93 3.16 -23.03
CA LYS A 114 2.90 3.63 -24.42
C LYS A 114 4.29 3.63 -25.03
N GLU A 115 5.31 4.03 -24.29
CA GLU A 115 6.71 4.05 -24.73
C GLU A 115 7.25 2.63 -24.99
N LEU A 116 6.93 1.67 -24.12
CA LEU A 116 7.23 0.25 -24.31
C LEU A 116 6.56 -0.36 -25.56
N PHE A 117 5.34 0.07 -25.90
CA PHE A 117 4.62 -0.44 -27.06
C PHE A 117 4.95 0.30 -28.37
N ASN A 118 5.32 1.58 -28.33
CA ASN A 118 5.67 2.37 -29.53
C ASN A 118 7.15 2.29 -29.91
N GLU A 119 8.08 2.22 -28.94
CA GLU A 119 9.53 2.26 -29.18
C GLU A 119 10.26 1.20 -28.32
N PRO A 120 10.01 -0.11 -28.55
CA PRO A 120 10.61 -1.18 -27.76
C PRO A 120 12.15 -1.19 -27.82
N ASP A 121 12.75 -0.59 -28.85
CA ASP A 121 14.18 -0.57 -29.15
C ASP A 121 15.00 0.44 -28.32
N LYS A 122 14.40 1.52 -27.79
CA LYS A 122 15.12 2.51 -26.95
C LYS A 122 15.23 2.10 -25.49
N VAL A 123 14.29 1.29 -24.99
CA VAL A 123 14.21 0.93 -23.56
C VAL A 123 15.26 -0.11 -23.16
N PHE A 124 15.82 -0.87 -24.11
CA PHE A 124 16.88 -1.86 -23.88
C PHE A 124 18.28 -1.40 -24.33
N ALA A 125 18.42 -0.15 -24.80
CA ALA A 125 19.66 0.37 -25.39
C ALA A 125 20.48 1.28 -24.45
N GLU A 126 20.04 1.48 -23.20
CA GLU A 126 20.78 2.16 -22.12
C GLU A 126 21.14 1.18 -21.00
#